data_AF-A0A9J6BZD4-F1
#
_entry.id   AF-A0A9J6BZD4-F1
#
_cell.length_a   1.000
_cell.length_b   1.000
_cell.length_c   1.000
_cell.angle_alpha   90.00
_cell.angle_beta   90.00
_cell.angle_gamma   90.00
#
_symmetry.space_group_name_H-M   'P 1'
#
loop_
_entity.id
_entity.type
_entity.pdbx_description
1 polymer ?
#
loop_
_entity_poly.entity_id
_entity_poly.type
_entity_poly.pdbx_seq_one_letter_code
_entity_poly.pdbx_strand_id
1 'polypeptide(L)'
;MDVVENNNKDIEKLTDKVNELRVKVRNDLDRFRQIKRSAAFNKNRFLENEILTEEDIKGLCSRIKRRKHADEEDLIKLGNAFFQSENNISAFIKTTGAIKVLIKEFIGKDRRLLAAQCLCNLSLGCEAACSKIAIFGGCYLNIYLRNLKDFNLVKVSLWITQNLASTCHKALDILMSQEVLSNCLFIINDSGDAEIRHKGIILLDIIIEKSWNKIGIDEKETVIKSLFNYIIKNNSDYMALQAFHRTLDSNAWPLNVEESQKLTSLLTFNLLKFNNDSNDTLIYFSIKILSKLFNVSLEYLSQFLLLFVQDDKKLSNIINESFKLPKFYSIGKELFTFAASIYQTEHAVVIDYLNYDNLEVNLNIPKIFE
;
A
#
# COMPACT_ATOMS: atom_id res chain seq x y z
N MET A 1 -12.32 10.58 41.21
CA MET A 1 -13.23 10.05 40.16
C MET A 1 -13.16 10.89 38.89
N ASP A 2 -13.04 12.23 39.00
CA ASP A 2 -13.02 13.15 37.85
C ASP A 2 -11.87 12.98 36.84
N VAL A 3 -10.71 12.45 37.27
CA VAL A 3 -9.54 12.25 36.37
C VAL A 3 -9.74 11.04 35.43
N VAL A 4 -10.41 9.99 35.91
CA VAL A 4 -10.68 8.78 35.11
C VAL A 4 -11.79 9.05 34.08
N GLU A 5 -12.76 9.89 34.44
CA GLU A 5 -13.86 10.27 33.56
C GLU A 5 -13.42 11.21 32.42
N ASN A 6 -12.46 12.11 32.69
CA ASN A 6 -11.87 12.95 31.65
C ASN A 6 -10.98 12.15 30.69
N ASN A 7 -10.17 11.21 31.19
CA ASN A 7 -9.34 10.36 30.33
C ASN A 7 -10.18 9.48 29.38
N ASN A 8 -11.33 8.98 29.84
CA ASN A 8 -12.22 8.18 28.99
C ASN A 8 -12.88 9.02 27.88
N LYS A 9 -13.25 10.28 28.16
CA LYS A 9 -13.79 11.20 27.14
C LYS A 9 -12.75 11.59 26.09
N ASP A 10 -11.48 11.71 26.46
CA ASP A 10 -10.41 12.02 25.52
C ASP A 10 -10.04 10.81 24.64
N ILE A 11 -10.10 9.60 25.18
CA ILE A 11 -9.92 8.35 24.42
C ILE A 11 -11.06 8.15 23.41
N GLU A 12 -12.30 8.44 23.80
CA GLU A 12 -13.47 8.35 22.92
C GLU A 12 -13.36 9.35 21.76
N LYS A 13 -13.01 10.62 22.05
CA LYS A 13 -12.73 11.63 21.03
C LYS A 13 -11.60 11.26 20.07
N LEU A 14 -10.52 10.65 20.57
CA LEU A 14 -9.41 10.18 19.73
C LEU A 14 -9.85 9.03 18.82
N THR A 15 -10.66 8.11 19.34
CA THR A 15 -11.19 6.97 18.59
C THR A 15 -12.12 7.42 17.46
N ASP A 16 -12.99 8.39 17.72
CA ASP A 16 -13.87 8.98 16.70
C ASP A 16 -13.07 9.69 15.61
N LYS A 17 -12.03 10.43 15.99
CA LYS A 17 -11.16 11.14 15.03
C LYS A 17 -10.34 10.18 14.17
N VAL A 18 -9.89 9.05 14.73
CA VAL A 18 -9.26 7.97 13.98
C VAL A 18 -10.25 7.31 13.00
N ASN A 19 -11.49 7.11 13.42
CA ASN A 19 -12.54 6.54 12.54
C ASN A 19 -12.91 7.50 11.41
N GLU A 20 -13.02 8.81 11.67
CA GLU A 20 -13.20 9.83 10.64
C GLU A 20 -12.04 9.83 9.63
N LEU A 21 -10.79 9.75 10.11
CA LEU A 21 -9.62 9.65 9.24
C LEU A 21 -9.63 8.37 8.39
N ARG A 22 -10.04 7.22 8.97
CA ARG A 22 -10.20 5.96 8.22
C ARG A 22 -11.28 6.05 7.13
N VAL A 23 -12.41 6.67 7.44
CA VAL A 23 -13.49 6.92 6.46
C VAL A 23 -13.01 7.87 5.37
N LYS A 24 -12.28 8.92 5.73
CA LYS A 24 -11.69 9.87 4.78
C LYS A 24 -10.68 9.20 3.85
N VAL A 25 -9.78 8.37 4.37
CA VAL A 25 -8.83 7.57 3.57
C VAL A 25 -9.56 6.61 2.64
N ARG A 26 -10.64 5.96 3.09
CA ARG A 26 -11.46 5.09 2.26
C ARG A 26 -12.14 5.87 1.12
N ASN A 27 -12.71 7.03 1.41
CA ASN A 27 -13.33 7.90 0.41
C ASN A 27 -12.29 8.46 -0.57
N ASP A 28 -11.10 8.81 -0.11
CA ASP A 28 -10.00 9.27 -0.95
C ASP A 28 -9.50 8.14 -1.87
N LEU A 29 -9.47 6.89 -1.40
CA LEU A 29 -9.19 5.71 -2.22
C LEU A 29 -10.27 5.49 -3.29
N ASP A 30 -11.55 5.62 -2.95
CA ASP A 30 -12.65 5.52 -3.91
C ASP A 30 -12.62 6.63 -4.96
N ARG A 31 -12.32 7.86 -4.53
CA ARG A 31 -12.09 8.99 -5.43
C ARG A 31 -10.86 8.75 -6.32
N PHE A 32 -9.77 8.20 -5.77
CA PHE A 32 -8.58 7.87 -6.54
C PHE A 32 -8.83 6.75 -7.54
N ARG A 33 -9.68 5.77 -7.20
CA ARG A 33 -10.16 4.73 -8.12
C ARG A 33 -10.99 5.34 -9.25
N GLN A 34 -11.91 6.26 -8.95
CA GLN A 34 -12.66 6.99 -9.97
C GLN A 34 -11.74 7.83 -10.87
N ILE A 35 -10.79 8.56 -10.30
CA ILE A 35 -9.81 9.34 -11.05
C ILE A 35 -8.96 8.45 -11.94
N LYS A 36 -8.47 7.30 -11.44
CA LYS A 36 -7.73 6.32 -12.26
C LYS A 36 -8.61 5.73 -13.37
N ARG A 37 -9.89 5.43 -13.10
CA ARG A 37 -10.85 5.01 -14.12
C ARG A 37 -11.00 6.08 -15.19
N SER A 38 -11.30 7.32 -14.80
CA SER A 38 -11.48 8.44 -15.73
C SER A 38 -10.20 8.77 -16.51
N ALA A 39 -9.02 8.73 -15.89
CA ALA A 39 -7.75 8.98 -16.54
C ALA A 39 -7.39 7.87 -17.56
N ALA A 40 -7.59 6.60 -17.19
CA ALA A 40 -7.42 5.48 -18.12
C ALA A 40 -8.47 5.52 -19.24
N PHE A 41 -9.70 5.98 -18.95
CA PHE A 41 -10.78 6.12 -19.93
C PHE A 41 -10.46 7.18 -20.95
N ASN A 42 -10.00 8.34 -20.49
CA ASN A 42 -9.58 9.42 -21.36
C ASN A 42 -8.35 9.05 -22.18
N LYS A 43 -7.42 8.25 -21.65
CA LYS A 43 -6.23 7.77 -22.38
C LYS A 43 -6.57 6.73 -23.46
N ASN A 44 -7.61 5.92 -23.22
CA ASN A 44 -8.06 4.87 -24.15
C ASN A 44 -9.25 5.29 -25.02
N ARG A 45 -9.62 6.58 -25.02
CA ARG A 45 -10.74 7.18 -25.78
C ARG A 45 -10.58 7.08 -27.31
N PHE A 46 -9.42 6.61 -27.79
CA PHE A 46 -9.10 6.42 -29.20
C PHE A 46 -9.66 5.13 -29.83
N LEU A 47 -10.42 4.33 -29.09
CA LEU A 47 -11.24 3.26 -29.66
C LEU A 47 -12.68 3.77 -29.74
N GLU A 48 -13.25 3.83 -30.96
CA GLU A 48 -14.65 4.13 -31.26
C GLU A 48 -15.59 3.09 -30.62
N ASN A 49 -15.68 3.09 -29.29
CA ASN A 49 -16.44 2.09 -28.56
C ASN A 49 -17.88 2.56 -28.36
N GLU A 50 -18.80 1.77 -28.92
CA GLU A 50 -20.24 1.82 -28.63
C GLU A 50 -20.50 1.94 -27.12
N ILE A 51 -21.32 2.93 -26.73
CA ILE A 51 -21.74 3.08 -25.33
C ILE A 51 -22.82 2.04 -25.07
N LEU A 52 -22.51 1.06 -24.21
CA LEU A 52 -23.41 -0.06 -23.95
C LEU A 52 -24.32 0.25 -22.75
N THR A 53 -25.61 0.02 -22.94
CA THR A 53 -26.64 0.13 -21.90
C THR A 53 -26.71 -1.14 -21.04
N GLU A 54 -27.39 -1.07 -19.89
CA GLU A 54 -27.63 -2.26 -19.06
C GLU A 54 -28.39 -3.37 -19.80
N GLU A 55 -29.25 -3.02 -20.76
CA GLU A 55 -30.00 -3.98 -21.58
C GLU A 55 -29.08 -4.70 -22.56
N ASP A 56 -28.16 -3.98 -23.19
CA ASP A 56 -27.13 -4.56 -24.05
C ASP A 56 -26.26 -5.56 -23.26
N ILE A 57 -25.92 -5.22 -22.01
CA ILE A 57 -25.16 -6.12 -21.13
C ILE A 57 -25.95 -7.38 -20.80
N LYS A 58 -27.26 -7.29 -20.53
CA LYS A 58 -28.11 -8.47 -20.32
C LYS A 58 -28.19 -9.33 -21.58
N GLY A 59 -28.28 -8.70 -22.76
CA GLY A 59 -28.23 -9.37 -24.07
C GLY A 59 -26.92 -10.12 -24.30
N LEU A 60 -25.78 -9.46 -24.08
CA LEU A 60 -24.44 -10.04 -24.15
C LEU A 60 -24.29 -11.21 -23.17
N CYS A 61 -24.69 -11.04 -21.90
CA CYS A 61 -24.64 -12.10 -20.91
C CYS A 61 -25.46 -13.32 -21.34
N SER A 62 -26.67 -13.10 -21.86
CA SER A 62 -27.54 -14.18 -22.34
C SER A 62 -26.92 -14.92 -23.53
N ARG A 63 -26.29 -14.18 -24.44
CA ARG A 63 -25.56 -14.72 -25.60
C ARG A 63 -24.39 -15.62 -25.18
N ILE A 64 -23.47 -15.11 -24.37
CA ILE A 64 -22.27 -15.87 -23.96
C ILE A 64 -22.63 -17.09 -23.11
N LYS A 65 -23.68 -16.98 -22.28
CA LYS A 65 -24.18 -18.11 -21.46
C LYS A 65 -24.74 -19.21 -22.33
N ARG A 66 -25.59 -18.88 -23.31
CA ARG A 66 -26.19 -19.85 -24.24
C ARG A 66 -25.11 -20.56 -25.06
N ARG A 67 -24.10 -19.82 -25.52
CA ARG A 67 -22.95 -20.38 -26.26
C ARG A 67 -21.95 -21.11 -25.37
N LYS A 68 -21.97 -20.85 -24.05
CA LYS A 68 -20.96 -21.29 -23.08
C LYS A 68 -19.53 -20.88 -23.49
N HIS A 69 -19.43 -19.77 -24.21
CA HIS A 69 -18.20 -19.21 -24.76
C HIS A 69 -18.41 -17.70 -24.97
N ALA A 70 -17.36 -16.92 -24.74
CA ALA A 70 -17.29 -15.52 -25.15
C ALA A 70 -16.16 -15.39 -26.17
N ASP A 71 -16.48 -14.91 -27.37
CA ASP A 71 -15.47 -14.60 -28.37
C ASP A 71 -14.71 -13.30 -28.04
N GLU A 72 -13.74 -12.91 -28.87
CA GLU A 72 -12.92 -11.72 -28.61
C GLU A 72 -13.75 -10.43 -28.66
N GLU A 73 -14.72 -10.35 -29.57
CA GLU A 73 -15.62 -9.21 -29.66
C GLU A 73 -16.51 -9.11 -28.41
N ASP A 74 -17.05 -10.24 -27.93
CA ASP A 74 -17.79 -10.33 -26.67
C ASP A 74 -16.95 -9.80 -25.50
N LEU A 75 -15.69 -10.23 -25.38
CA LEU A 75 -14.79 -9.83 -24.30
C LEU A 75 -14.41 -8.35 -24.38
N ILE A 76 -14.09 -7.84 -25.57
CA ILE A 76 -13.77 -6.42 -25.75
C ILE A 76 -14.98 -5.55 -25.36
N LYS A 77 -16.18 -5.91 -25.83
CA LYS A 77 -17.43 -5.21 -25.48
C LYS A 77 -17.69 -5.21 -23.98
N LEU A 78 -17.57 -6.36 -23.32
CA LEU A 78 -17.74 -6.48 -21.87
C LEU A 78 -16.68 -5.67 -21.11
N GLY A 79 -15.41 -5.78 -21.49
CA GLY A 79 -14.31 -5.04 -20.88
C GLY A 79 -14.53 -3.53 -20.95
N ASN A 80 -14.97 -3.03 -22.12
CA ASN A 80 -15.31 -1.62 -22.31
C ASN A 80 -16.53 -1.21 -21.48
N ALA A 81 -17.59 -2.03 -21.46
CA ALA A 81 -18.80 -1.71 -20.71
C ALA A 81 -18.56 -1.63 -19.19
N PHE A 82 -17.77 -2.55 -18.62
CA PHE A 82 -17.42 -2.53 -17.20
C PHE A 82 -16.64 -1.28 -16.83
N PHE A 83 -15.84 -0.80 -17.77
CA PHE A 83 -15.05 0.40 -17.60
C PHE A 83 -15.88 1.69 -17.74
N GLN A 84 -16.92 1.67 -18.57
CA GLN A 84 -17.84 2.80 -18.78
C GLN A 84 -18.69 3.11 -17.54
N SER A 85 -19.23 2.10 -16.85
CA SER A 85 -20.19 2.33 -15.76
C SER A 85 -20.27 1.21 -14.73
N GLU A 86 -20.47 1.58 -13.46
CA GLU A 86 -20.77 0.64 -12.37
C GLU A 86 -22.13 -0.04 -12.53
N ASN A 87 -23.08 0.61 -13.22
CA ASN A 87 -24.37 0.01 -13.56
C ASN A 87 -24.19 -1.20 -14.49
N ASN A 88 -23.27 -1.10 -15.46
CA ASN A 88 -22.94 -2.20 -16.37
C ASN A 88 -22.30 -3.37 -15.62
N ILE A 89 -21.40 -3.09 -14.67
CA ILE A 89 -20.86 -4.11 -13.76
C ILE A 89 -21.98 -4.78 -12.97
N SER A 90 -22.88 -3.98 -12.38
CA SER A 90 -24.01 -4.48 -11.59
C SER A 90 -24.95 -5.36 -12.41
N ALA A 91 -25.27 -4.97 -13.65
CA ALA A 91 -26.11 -5.74 -14.57
C ALA A 91 -25.46 -7.10 -14.91
N PHE A 92 -24.15 -7.12 -15.21
CA PHE A 92 -23.41 -8.35 -15.47
C PHE A 92 -23.40 -9.28 -14.25
N ILE A 93 -23.07 -8.74 -13.06
CA ILE A 93 -22.98 -9.52 -11.82
C ILE A 93 -24.34 -10.10 -11.41
N LYS A 94 -25.45 -9.39 -11.64
CA LYS A 94 -26.81 -9.90 -11.40
C LYS A 94 -27.19 -11.05 -12.34
N THR A 95 -26.53 -11.19 -13.49
CA THR A 95 -26.84 -12.23 -14.46
C THR A 95 -26.16 -13.56 -14.09
N THR A 96 -26.93 -14.46 -13.45
CA THR A 96 -26.45 -15.78 -13.00
C THR A 96 -25.77 -16.57 -14.12
N GLY A 97 -24.55 -17.05 -13.85
CA GLY A 97 -23.78 -17.90 -14.77
C GLY A 97 -22.89 -17.16 -15.77
N ALA A 98 -23.09 -15.85 -15.99
CA ALA A 98 -22.26 -15.08 -16.93
C ALA A 98 -20.79 -15.04 -16.49
N ILE A 99 -20.54 -14.82 -15.21
CA ILE A 99 -19.17 -14.82 -14.66
C ILE A 99 -18.45 -16.16 -14.87
N LYS A 100 -19.15 -17.30 -14.83
CA LYS A 100 -18.53 -18.62 -15.05
C LYS A 100 -17.98 -18.76 -16.47
N VAL A 101 -18.65 -18.15 -17.45
CA VAL A 101 -18.15 -18.10 -18.84
C VAL A 101 -16.89 -17.25 -18.91
N LEU A 102 -16.89 -16.07 -18.28
CA LEU A 102 -15.71 -15.20 -18.24
C LEU A 102 -14.50 -15.88 -17.56
N ILE A 103 -14.74 -16.58 -16.45
CA ILE A 103 -13.70 -17.38 -15.77
C ILE A 103 -13.20 -18.52 -16.65
N LYS A 104 -14.08 -19.19 -17.41
CA LYS A 104 -13.66 -20.22 -18.38
C LYS A 104 -12.70 -19.64 -19.43
N GLU A 105 -13.01 -18.48 -19.99
CA GLU A 105 -12.11 -17.82 -20.96
C GLU A 105 -10.79 -17.36 -20.31
N PHE A 106 -10.84 -16.93 -19.05
CA PHE A 106 -9.66 -16.60 -18.26
C PHE A 106 -8.74 -17.80 -18.04
N ILE A 107 -9.28 -19.00 -17.85
CA ILE A 107 -8.48 -20.22 -17.68
C ILE A 107 -7.92 -20.72 -19.02
N GLY A 108 -8.63 -20.42 -20.12
CA GLY A 108 -8.28 -20.82 -21.49
C GLY A 108 -6.92 -20.33 -21.97
N LYS A 109 -6.49 -20.78 -23.15
CA LYS A 109 -5.19 -20.39 -23.74
C LYS A 109 -5.30 -19.13 -24.60
N ASP A 110 -6.30 -19.08 -25.48
CA ASP A 110 -6.31 -18.11 -26.58
C ASP A 110 -6.80 -16.72 -26.17
N ARG A 111 -7.75 -16.64 -25.23
CA ARG A 111 -8.42 -15.39 -24.83
C ARG A 111 -8.11 -14.94 -23.41
N ARG A 112 -7.11 -15.58 -22.79
CA ARG A 112 -6.78 -15.40 -21.37
C ARG A 112 -6.58 -13.96 -20.97
N LEU A 113 -5.77 -13.22 -21.73
CA LEU A 113 -5.40 -11.86 -21.39
C LEU A 113 -6.59 -10.89 -21.53
N LEU A 114 -7.43 -11.09 -22.56
CA LEU A 114 -8.67 -10.31 -22.74
C LEU A 114 -9.66 -10.58 -21.61
N ALA A 115 -9.85 -11.85 -21.23
CA ALA A 115 -10.69 -12.21 -20.11
C ALA A 115 -10.13 -11.68 -18.77
N ALA A 116 -8.81 -11.69 -18.59
CA ALA A 116 -8.15 -11.07 -17.44
C ALA A 116 -8.39 -9.56 -17.41
N GLN A 117 -8.31 -8.86 -18.55
CA GLN A 117 -8.61 -7.44 -18.62
C GLN A 117 -10.08 -7.14 -18.28
N CYS A 118 -11.02 -7.99 -18.73
CA CYS A 118 -12.42 -7.91 -18.33
C CYS A 118 -12.58 -8.08 -16.82
N LEU A 119 -11.93 -9.08 -16.23
CA LEU A 119 -11.95 -9.29 -14.77
C LEU A 119 -11.32 -8.11 -14.02
N CYS A 120 -10.27 -7.51 -14.56
CA CYS A 120 -9.65 -6.31 -14.00
C CYS A 120 -10.65 -5.15 -13.95
N ASN A 121 -11.32 -4.87 -15.07
CA ASN A 121 -12.34 -3.82 -15.12
C ASN A 121 -13.55 -4.17 -14.24
N LEU A 122 -13.97 -5.44 -14.21
CA LEU A 122 -15.07 -5.91 -13.36
C LEU A 122 -14.73 -5.81 -11.86
N SER A 123 -13.48 -6.04 -11.48
CA SER A 123 -12.99 -5.95 -10.09
C SER A 123 -12.94 -4.53 -9.55
N LEU A 124 -13.12 -3.52 -10.41
CA LEU A 124 -13.35 -2.15 -9.99
C LEU A 124 -14.79 -1.95 -9.48
N GLY A 125 -15.70 -2.90 -9.66
CA GLY A 125 -17.08 -2.78 -9.19
C GLY A 125 -17.25 -2.85 -7.67
N CYS A 126 -18.49 -3.02 -7.24
CA CYS A 126 -18.86 -3.15 -5.83
C CYS A 126 -18.39 -4.47 -5.19
N GLU A 127 -18.58 -4.60 -3.88
CA GLU A 127 -18.18 -5.79 -3.10
C GLU A 127 -18.75 -7.11 -3.65
N ALA A 128 -19.97 -7.07 -4.20
CA ALA A 128 -20.61 -8.24 -4.80
C ALA A 128 -19.86 -8.74 -6.05
N ALA A 129 -19.33 -7.81 -6.86
CA ALA A 129 -18.50 -8.16 -8.02
C ALA A 129 -17.21 -8.82 -7.54
N CYS A 130 -16.51 -8.18 -6.62
CA CYS A 130 -15.25 -8.66 -6.07
C CYS A 130 -15.40 -10.05 -5.41
N SER A 131 -16.43 -10.23 -4.59
CA SER A 131 -16.73 -11.52 -3.96
C SER A 131 -16.93 -12.63 -4.99
N LYS A 132 -17.68 -12.39 -6.07
CA LYS A 132 -17.90 -13.41 -7.09
C LYS A 132 -16.61 -13.74 -7.85
N ILE A 133 -15.78 -12.73 -8.16
CA ILE A 133 -14.49 -12.97 -8.80
C ILE A 133 -13.60 -13.83 -7.88
N ALA A 134 -13.50 -13.51 -6.59
CA ALA A 134 -12.70 -14.30 -5.65
C ALA A 134 -13.20 -15.76 -5.54
N ILE A 135 -14.53 -15.97 -5.47
CA ILE A 135 -15.13 -17.30 -5.39
C ILE A 135 -14.80 -18.16 -6.63
N PHE A 136 -14.98 -17.61 -7.83
CA PHE A 136 -14.86 -18.41 -9.05
C PHE A 136 -13.47 -18.37 -9.69
N GLY A 137 -12.72 -17.29 -9.46
CA GLY A 137 -11.46 -16.98 -10.15
C GLY A 137 -10.23 -16.90 -9.23
N GLY A 138 -10.39 -16.85 -7.91
CA GLY A 138 -9.30 -16.58 -6.97
C GLY A 138 -8.15 -17.58 -7.04
N CYS A 139 -8.44 -18.89 -7.09
CA CYS A 139 -7.40 -19.91 -7.22
C CYS A 139 -6.60 -19.78 -8.53
N TYR A 140 -7.24 -19.39 -9.63
CA TYR A 140 -6.58 -19.19 -10.92
C TYR A 140 -5.72 -17.92 -10.94
N LEU A 141 -6.16 -16.85 -10.27
CA LEU A 141 -5.31 -15.68 -10.04
C LEU A 141 -4.03 -16.10 -9.34
N ASN A 142 -4.12 -16.89 -8.26
CA ASN A 142 -2.95 -17.37 -7.52
C ASN A 142 -2.01 -18.25 -8.36
N ILE A 143 -2.56 -19.10 -9.23
CA ILE A 143 -1.76 -19.87 -10.20
C ILE A 143 -0.99 -18.93 -11.14
N TYR A 144 -1.65 -17.88 -11.65
CA TYR A 144 -1.02 -16.94 -12.57
C TYR A 144 -0.03 -15.99 -11.91
N LEU A 145 -0.23 -15.64 -10.65
CA LEU A 145 0.75 -14.90 -9.83
C LEU A 145 2.11 -15.63 -9.79
N ARG A 146 2.11 -16.97 -9.79
CA ARG A 146 3.33 -17.78 -9.82
C ARG A 146 3.94 -17.95 -11.21
N ASN A 147 3.24 -17.59 -12.28
CA ASN A 147 3.73 -17.78 -13.65
C ASN A 147 4.61 -16.61 -14.11
N LEU A 148 5.79 -16.47 -13.51
CA LEU A 148 6.74 -15.39 -13.82
C LEU A 148 7.27 -15.39 -15.27
N LYS A 149 6.90 -16.36 -16.10
CA LYS A 149 7.22 -16.38 -17.54
C LYS A 149 6.27 -15.50 -18.37
N ASP A 150 5.06 -15.24 -17.88
CA ASP A 150 4.05 -14.40 -18.55
C ASP A 150 3.82 -13.12 -17.75
N PHE A 151 4.71 -12.14 -17.93
CA PHE A 151 4.70 -10.90 -17.16
C PHE A 151 3.41 -10.11 -17.30
N ASN A 152 2.79 -10.11 -18.49
CA ASN A 152 1.53 -9.40 -18.71
C ASN A 152 0.40 -10.02 -17.88
N LEU A 153 0.33 -11.35 -17.88
CA LEU A 153 -0.65 -12.08 -17.09
C LEU A 153 -0.42 -11.91 -15.59
N VAL A 154 0.83 -11.94 -15.11
CA VAL A 154 1.17 -11.66 -13.71
C VAL A 154 0.74 -10.25 -13.31
N LYS A 155 1.08 -9.24 -14.12
CA LYS A 155 0.75 -7.83 -13.84
C LYS A 155 -0.76 -7.61 -13.75
N VAL A 156 -1.55 -8.14 -14.69
CA VAL A 156 -3.01 -8.00 -14.63
C VAL A 156 -3.60 -8.81 -13.47
N SER A 157 -3.07 -10.00 -13.18
CA SER A 157 -3.55 -10.84 -12.06
C SER A 157 -3.26 -10.19 -10.70
N LEU A 158 -2.09 -9.56 -10.53
CA LEU A 158 -1.78 -8.74 -9.36
C LEU A 158 -2.77 -7.60 -9.20
N TRP A 159 -3.08 -6.90 -10.29
CA TRP A 159 -4.01 -5.77 -10.23
C TRP A 159 -5.43 -6.21 -9.88
N ILE A 160 -5.93 -7.30 -10.48
CA ILE A 160 -7.21 -7.89 -10.09
C ILE A 160 -7.18 -8.22 -8.59
N THR A 161 -6.16 -8.94 -8.12
CA THR A 161 -6.03 -9.37 -6.72
C THR A 161 -6.01 -8.18 -5.75
N GLN A 162 -5.29 -7.11 -6.06
CA GLN A 162 -5.28 -5.87 -5.29
C GLN A 162 -6.65 -5.20 -5.26
N ASN A 163 -7.38 -5.14 -6.39
CA ASN A 163 -8.73 -4.58 -6.43
C ASN A 163 -9.69 -5.40 -5.55
N LEU A 164 -9.63 -6.73 -5.62
CA LEU A 164 -10.44 -7.61 -4.79
C LEU A 164 -10.15 -7.41 -3.29
N ALA A 165 -8.87 -7.48 -2.91
CA ALA A 165 -8.40 -7.35 -1.52
C ALA A 165 -8.74 -5.96 -0.93
N SER A 166 -8.55 -4.91 -1.72
CA SER A 166 -8.81 -3.54 -1.29
C SER A 166 -10.31 -3.19 -1.23
N THR A 167 -11.17 -3.85 -2.02
CA THR A 167 -12.59 -3.49 -2.11
C THR A 167 -13.46 -4.30 -1.15
N CYS A 168 -13.22 -5.59 -0.98
CA CYS A 168 -14.14 -6.46 -0.25
C CYS A 168 -13.40 -7.34 0.77
N HIS A 169 -13.73 -7.21 2.05
CA HIS A 169 -13.15 -8.04 3.12
C HIS A 169 -13.42 -9.54 2.90
N LYS A 170 -14.62 -9.90 2.46
CA LYS A 170 -14.96 -11.29 2.12
C LYS A 170 -14.11 -11.82 0.97
N ALA A 171 -13.85 -10.99 -0.05
CA ALA A 171 -12.99 -11.39 -1.16
C ALA A 171 -11.54 -11.62 -0.68
N LEU A 172 -11.04 -10.75 0.20
CA LEU A 172 -9.73 -10.94 0.83
C LEU A 172 -9.68 -12.23 1.67
N ASP A 173 -10.67 -12.50 2.50
CA ASP A 173 -10.72 -13.72 3.31
C ASP A 173 -10.69 -14.99 2.44
N ILE A 174 -11.40 -14.97 1.31
CA ILE A 174 -11.35 -16.05 0.31
C ILE A 174 -9.95 -16.17 -0.29
N LEU A 175 -9.33 -15.07 -0.72
CA LEU A 175 -7.98 -15.08 -1.29
C LEU A 175 -6.94 -15.56 -0.26
N MET A 176 -7.07 -15.19 1.01
CA MET A 176 -6.24 -15.68 2.12
C MET A 176 -6.38 -17.19 2.27
N SER A 177 -7.61 -17.72 2.26
CA SER A 177 -7.83 -19.18 2.29
C SER A 177 -7.28 -19.92 1.06
N GLN A 178 -6.93 -19.19 0.00
CA GLN A 178 -6.34 -19.70 -1.23
C GLN A 178 -4.83 -19.41 -1.33
N GLU A 179 -4.17 -19.06 -0.21
CA GLU A 179 -2.73 -18.81 -0.12
C GLU A 179 -2.22 -17.54 -0.84
N VAL A 180 -3.04 -16.48 -0.95
CA VAL A 180 -2.59 -15.22 -1.58
C VAL A 180 -1.37 -14.61 -0.88
N LEU A 181 -1.23 -14.76 0.44
CA LEU A 181 -0.08 -14.25 1.18
C LEU A 181 1.22 -14.92 0.73
N SER A 182 1.24 -16.26 0.69
CA SER A 182 2.40 -17.04 0.21
C SER A 182 2.78 -16.67 -1.22
N ASN A 183 1.80 -16.52 -2.11
CA ASN A 183 2.03 -16.10 -3.49
C ASN A 183 2.56 -14.66 -3.60
N CYS A 184 2.08 -13.76 -2.73
CA CYS A 184 2.58 -12.39 -2.66
C CYS A 184 4.05 -12.35 -2.22
N LEU A 185 4.42 -13.14 -1.21
CA LEU A 185 5.80 -13.24 -0.72
C LEU A 185 6.73 -13.83 -1.78
N PHE A 186 6.29 -14.89 -2.48
CA PHE A 186 7.01 -15.44 -3.63
C PHE A 186 7.29 -14.36 -4.69
N ILE A 187 6.28 -13.55 -5.03
CA ILE A 187 6.47 -12.46 -6.02
C ILE A 187 7.51 -11.43 -5.54
N ILE A 188 7.45 -11.02 -4.28
CA ILE A 188 8.38 -10.02 -3.72
C ILE A 188 9.81 -10.54 -3.70
N ASN A 189 9.99 -11.82 -3.35
CA ASN A 189 11.30 -12.42 -3.14
C ASN A 189 11.95 -12.94 -4.43
N ASP A 190 11.16 -13.51 -5.33
CA ASP A 190 11.66 -14.30 -6.47
C ASP A 190 11.45 -13.65 -7.84
N SER A 191 10.60 -12.62 -7.97
CA SER A 191 10.42 -11.95 -9.26
C SER A 191 11.67 -11.17 -9.67
N GLY A 192 12.17 -11.40 -10.89
CA GLY A 192 13.24 -10.60 -11.50
C GLY A 192 12.80 -9.18 -11.90
N ASP A 193 11.51 -8.97 -12.16
CA ASP A 193 10.96 -7.67 -12.59
C ASP A 193 10.61 -6.79 -11.38
N ALA A 194 11.18 -5.57 -11.36
CA ALA A 194 11.00 -4.62 -10.26
C ALA A 194 9.58 -4.06 -10.14
N GLU A 195 8.88 -3.88 -11.26
CA GLU A 195 7.48 -3.40 -11.26
C GLU A 195 6.56 -4.45 -10.64
N ILE A 196 6.79 -5.73 -10.96
CA ILE A 196 6.05 -6.85 -10.39
C ILE A 196 6.30 -6.97 -8.89
N ARG A 197 7.55 -6.85 -8.43
CA ARG A 197 7.85 -6.85 -6.99
C ARG A 197 7.16 -5.70 -6.27
N HIS A 198 7.22 -4.49 -6.83
CA HIS A 198 6.55 -3.31 -6.26
C HIS A 198 5.03 -3.49 -6.17
N LYS A 199 4.39 -4.08 -7.19
CA LYS A 199 2.97 -4.47 -7.12
C LYS A 199 2.72 -5.53 -6.04
N GLY A 200 3.65 -6.47 -5.84
CA GLY A 200 3.63 -7.39 -4.70
C GLY A 200 3.61 -6.65 -3.36
N ILE A 201 4.48 -5.65 -3.19
CA ILE A 201 4.52 -4.81 -1.96
C ILE A 201 3.18 -4.11 -1.72
N ILE A 202 2.55 -3.53 -2.75
CA ILE A 202 1.23 -2.91 -2.62
C ILE A 202 0.17 -3.93 -2.16
N LEU A 203 0.19 -5.14 -2.72
CA LEU A 203 -0.73 -6.20 -2.28
C LEU A 203 -0.46 -6.61 -0.83
N LEU A 204 0.81 -6.70 -0.43
CA LEU A 204 1.20 -7.03 0.93
C LEU A 204 0.78 -5.96 1.93
N ASP A 205 0.92 -4.67 1.61
CA ASP A 205 0.43 -3.55 2.46
C ASP A 205 -1.08 -3.66 2.70
N ILE A 206 -1.86 -3.98 1.66
CA ILE A 206 -3.32 -4.21 1.78
C ILE A 206 -3.61 -5.40 2.70
N ILE A 207 -2.87 -6.50 2.57
CA ILE A 207 -3.03 -7.69 3.41
C ILE A 207 -2.69 -7.36 4.87
N ILE A 208 -1.58 -6.67 5.13
CA ILE A 208 -1.18 -6.25 6.47
C ILE A 208 -2.27 -5.34 7.06
N GLU A 209 -2.69 -4.30 6.35
CA GLU A 209 -3.71 -3.37 6.83
C GLU A 209 -5.02 -4.06 7.27
N LYS A 210 -5.45 -5.08 6.52
CA LYS A 210 -6.78 -5.66 6.69
C LYS A 210 -6.81 -6.98 7.44
N SER A 211 -5.69 -7.69 7.49
CA SER A 211 -5.61 -9.08 7.96
C SER A 211 -4.43 -9.35 8.89
N TRP A 212 -3.63 -8.36 9.31
CA TRP A 212 -2.48 -8.59 10.19
C TRP A 212 -2.83 -9.39 11.45
N ASN A 213 -3.97 -9.11 12.07
CA ASN A 213 -4.41 -9.81 13.28
C ASN A 213 -4.85 -11.27 13.03
N LYS A 214 -5.07 -11.66 11.78
CA LYS A 214 -5.46 -13.02 11.38
C LYS A 214 -4.28 -13.88 10.91
N ILE A 215 -3.12 -13.27 10.67
CA ILE A 215 -1.90 -13.96 10.19
C ILE A 215 -1.19 -14.62 11.38
N GLY A 216 -0.72 -15.86 11.21
CA GLY A 216 0.02 -16.60 12.24
C GLY A 216 1.36 -15.97 12.58
N ILE A 217 1.91 -16.24 13.76
CA ILE A 217 3.17 -15.64 14.23
C ILE A 217 4.33 -15.95 13.26
N ASP A 218 4.46 -17.21 12.83
CA ASP A 218 5.53 -17.64 11.91
C ASP A 218 5.41 -16.95 10.53
N GLU A 219 4.19 -16.76 10.04
CA GLU A 219 3.92 -16.04 8.80
C GLU A 219 4.24 -14.54 8.95
N LYS A 220 3.95 -13.93 10.10
CA LYS A 220 4.31 -12.54 10.39
C LYS A 220 5.82 -12.33 10.36
N GLU A 221 6.58 -13.25 10.98
CA GLU A 221 8.05 -13.20 10.92
C GLU A 221 8.54 -13.27 9.47
N THR A 222 7.97 -14.18 8.67
CA THR A 222 8.31 -14.32 7.24
C THR A 222 8.00 -13.03 6.45
N VAL A 223 6.86 -12.38 6.73
CA VAL A 223 6.48 -11.10 6.13
C VAL A 223 7.49 -10.01 6.48
N ILE A 224 7.85 -9.89 7.77
CA ILE A 224 8.79 -8.87 8.26
C ILE A 224 10.17 -9.07 7.62
N LYS A 225 10.68 -10.30 7.58
CA LYS A 225 11.98 -10.62 6.95
C LYS A 225 11.96 -10.34 5.45
N SER A 226 10.88 -10.67 4.75
CA SER A 226 10.74 -10.39 3.32
C SER A 226 10.71 -8.88 3.04
N LEU A 227 9.97 -8.11 3.83
CA LEU A 227 9.94 -6.64 3.73
C LEU A 227 11.31 -6.03 4.02
N PHE A 228 11.97 -6.44 5.10
CA PHE A 228 13.32 -5.97 5.44
C PHE A 228 14.30 -6.21 4.28
N ASN A 229 14.37 -7.44 3.78
CA ASN A 229 15.26 -7.80 2.67
C ASN A 229 14.95 -6.98 1.40
N TYR A 230 13.67 -6.73 1.13
CA TYR A 230 13.27 -5.89 0.01
C TYR A 230 13.69 -4.43 0.20
N ILE A 231 13.47 -3.86 1.39
CA ILE A 231 13.83 -2.47 1.75
C ILE A 231 15.34 -2.23 1.60
N ILE A 232 16.17 -3.14 2.11
CA ILE A 232 17.63 -3.01 2.00
C ILE A 232 18.09 -2.98 0.54
N LYS A 233 17.43 -3.74 -0.34
CA LYS A 233 17.74 -3.76 -1.79
C LYS A 233 17.11 -2.60 -2.56
N ASN A 234 15.98 -2.06 -2.11
CA ASN A 234 15.17 -1.06 -2.81
C ASN A 234 14.87 0.13 -1.87
N ASN A 235 15.93 0.82 -1.47
CA ASN A 235 15.91 1.82 -0.39
C ASN A 235 15.05 3.07 -0.62
N SER A 236 14.56 3.28 -1.84
CA SER A 236 13.68 4.39 -2.23
C SER A 236 12.20 4.01 -2.32
N ASP A 237 11.84 2.76 -2.05
CA ASP A 237 10.45 2.30 -2.11
C ASP A 237 9.68 2.60 -0.81
N TYR A 238 9.01 3.75 -0.79
CA TYR A 238 8.24 4.20 0.38
C TYR A 238 7.07 3.26 0.72
N MET A 239 6.54 2.49 -0.25
CA MET A 239 5.45 1.54 0.03
C MET A 239 5.95 0.38 0.87
N ALA A 240 7.20 -0.04 0.68
CA ALA A 240 7.80 -1.08 1.52
C ALA A 240 8.03 -0.59 2.95
N LEU A 241 8.49 0.65 3.12
CA LEU A 241 8.60 1.27 4.46
C LEU A 241 7.24 1.43 5.13
N GLN A 242 6.21 1.85 4.40
CA GLN A 242 4.84 1.91 4.91
C GLN A 242 4.37 0.54 5.41
N ALA A 243 4.49 -0.49 4.56
CA ALA A 243 4.09 -1.85 4.90
C ALA A 243 4.85 -2.35 6.13
N PHE A 244 6.16 -2.13 6.20
CA PHE A 244 6.99 -2.50 7.34
C PHE A 244 6.60 -1.74 8.61
N HIS A 245 6.37 -0.44 8.54
CA HIS A 245 5.91 0.33 9.70
C HIS A 245 4.60 -0.22 10.27
N ARG A 246 3.66 -0.68 9.41
CA ARG A 246 2.39 -1.29 9.86
C ARG A 246 2.58 -2.64 10.56
N THR A 247 3.69 -3.36 10.35
CA THR A 247 3.96 -4.61 11.06
C THR A 247 4.54 -4.39 12.46
N LEU A 248 5.01 -3.18 12.76
CA LEU A 248 5.61 -2.85 14.05
C LEU A 248 4.54 -2.76 15.14
N ASP A 249 4.56 -3.72 16.07
CA ASP A 249 3.80 -3.66 17.31
C ASP A 249 4.42 -2.61 18.25
N SER A 250 3.60 -1.98 19.08
CA SER A 250 4.04 -1.21 20.24
C SER A 250 4.99 -1.94 21.17
N ASN A 251 4.89 -3.28 21.28
CA ASN A 251 5.50 -4.02 22.38
C ASN A 251 6.72 -4.87 22.01
N ALA A 252 7.06 -5.03 20.73
CA ALA A 252 8.17 -5.87 20.31
C ALA A 252 8.82 -5.39 19.01
N TRP A 253 10.15 -5.28 19.03
CA TRP A 253 10.95 -5.02 17.84
C TRP A 253 11.33 -6.33 17.15
N PRO A 254 11.05 -6.50 15.85
CA PRO A 254 11.08 -7.84 15.23
C PRO A 254 12.41 -8.17 14.53
N LEU A 255 13.36 -7.24 14.48
CA LEU A 255 14.65 -7.45 13.82
C LEU A 255 15.76 -7.71 14.84
N ASN A 256 16.78 -8.46 14.43
CA ASN A 256 17.98 -8.65 15.25
C ASN A 256 18.86 -7.39 15.24
N VAL A 257 19.93 -7.38 16.04
CA VAL A 257 20.80 -6.20 16.18
C VAL A 257 21.42 -5.77 14.85
N GLU A 258 21.96 -6.70 14.07
CA GLU A 258 22.62 -6.40 12.79
C GLU A 258 21.63 -5.83 11.76
N GLU A 259 20.45 -6.43 11.65
CA GLU A 259 19.38 -5.97 10.77
C GLU A 259 18.90 -4.57 11.17
N SER A 260 18.78 -4.31 12.47
CA SER A 260 18.38 -3.02 13.02
C SER A 260 19.41 -1.93 12.75
N GLN A 261 20.71 -2.24 12.85
CA GLN A 261 21.79 -1.32 12.49
C GLN A 261 21.78 -1.00 10.99
N LYS A 262 21.58 -2.00 10.12
CA LYS A 262 21.45 -1.79 8.67
C LYS A 262 20.26 -0.90 8.33
N LEU A 263 19.11 -1.17 8.95
CA LEU A 263 17.91 -0.35 8.76
C LEU A 263 18.15 1.08 9.27
N THR A 264 18.76 1.24 10.45
CA THR A 264 19.12 2.56 11.01
C THR A 264 19.96 3.37 10.03
N SER A 265 21.06 2.80 9.51
CA SER A 265 21.90 3.47 8.51
C SER A 265 21.12 3.88 7.26
N LEU A 266 20.26 2.99 6.76
CA LEU A 266 19.47 3.25 5.55
C LEU A 266 18.50 4.42 5.74
N LEU A 267 17.72 4.40 6.83
CA LEU A 267 16.73 5.43 7.11
C LEU A 267 17.39 6.76 7.43
N THR A 268 18.55 6.73 8.11
CA THR A 268 19.38 7.92 8.34
C THR A 268 19.82 8.54 7.02
N PHE A 269 20.29 7.73 6.08
CA PHE A 269 20.71 8.21 4.77
C PHE A 269 19.56 8.81 3.95
N ASN A 270 18.35 8.27 4.08
CA ASN A 270 17.16 8.88 3.47
C ASN A 270 16.92 10.31 4.02
N LEU A 271 17.12 10.52 5.32
CA LEU A 271 17.04 11.84 5.96
C LEU A 271 18.17 12.78 5.53
N LEU A 272 19.42 12.30 5.48
CA LEU A 272 20.57 13.12 5.06
C LEU A 272 20.43 13.65 3.63
N LYS A 273 19.71 12.91 2.77
CA LYS A 273 19.39 13.29 1.40
C LYS A 273 18.18 14.22 1.26
N PHE A 274 17.54 14.61 2.36
CA PHE A 274 16.36 15.46 2.34
C PHE A 274 16.62 16.77 1.60
N ASN A 275 15.74 17.10 0.67
CA ASN A 275 15.77 18.28 -0.18
C ASN A 275 14.37 18.58 -0.76
N ASN A 276 14.27 19.63 -1.58
CA ASN A 276 13.01 20.08 -2.17
C ASN A 276 12.32 19.04 -3.07
N ASP A 277 13.05 18.05 -3.61
CA ASP A 277 12.55 17.01 -4.50
C ASP A 277 12.33 15.66 -3.79
N SER A 278 12.53 15.63 -2.47
CA SER A 278 12.39 14.40 -1.69
C SER A 278 10.97 13.87 -1.69
N ASN A 279 10.86 12.54 -1.69
CA ASN A 279 9.58 11.86 -1.51
C ASN A 279 9.15 12.01 -0.04
N ASP A 280 8.10 12.80 0.19
CA ASP A 280 7.59 13.12 1.52
C ASP A 280 7.24 11.88 2.35
N THR A 281 6.65 10.90 1.70
CA THR A 281 6.16 9.66 2.31
C THR A 281 7.33 8.75 2.71
N LEU A 282 8.38 8.69 1.88
CA LEU A 282 9.62 7.97 2.21
C LEU A 282 10.27 8.51 3.48
N ILE A 283 10.36 9.84 3.58
CA ILE A 283 10.95 10.53 4.73
C ILE A 283 10.07 10.34 5.97
N TYR A 284 8.76 10.51 5.83
CA TYR A 284 7.80 10.31 6.91
C TYR A 284 7.92 8.92 7.53
N PHE A 285 7.90 7.85 6.74
CA PHE A 285 8.06 6.49 7.28
C PHE A 285 9.46 6.21 7.79
N SER A 286 10.50 6.81 7.20
CA SER A 286 11.86 6.75 7.77
C SER A 286 11.90 7.27 9.20
N ILE A 287 11.31 8.44 9.46
CA ILE A 287 11.27 9.04 10.80
C ILE A 287 10.47 8.18 11.77
N LYS A 288 9.29 7.69 11.36
CA LYS A 288 8.44 6.83 12.20
C LYS A 288 9.15 5.54 12.62
N ILE A 289 9.86 4.89 11.70
CA ILE A 289 10.59 3.65 11.99
C ILE A 289 11.82 3.93 12.86
N LEU A 290 12.57 5.01 12.59
CA LEU A 290 13.70 5.42 13.44
C LEU A 290 13.25 5.75 14.87
N SER A 291 12.14 6.46 15.03
CA SER A 291 11.56 6.76 16.35
C SER A 291 11.28 5.47 17.13
N LYS A 292 10.80 4.42 16.45
CA LYS A 292 10.60 3.11 17.07
C LYS A 292 11.91 2.42 17.42
N LEU A 293 12.91 2.45 16.54
CA LEU A 293 14.25 1.92 16.81
C LEU A 293 14.89 2.55 18.05
N PHE A 294 14.76 3.86 18.22
CA PHE A 294 15.42 4.56 19.33
C PHE A 294 14.81 4.22 20.68
N ASN A 295 13.50 3.91 20.70
CA ASN A 295 12.84 3.37 21.89
C ASN A 295 13.28 1.94 22.22
N VAL A 296 13.88 1.22 21.28
CA VAL A 296 14.38 -0.16 21.48
C VAL A 296 15.80 -0.12 22.05
N SER A 297 16.68 0.71 21.50
CA SER A 297 18.05 0.84 21.98
C SER A 297 18.66 2.22 21.68
N LEU A 298 19.33 2.80 22.68
CA LEU A 298 20.13 4.02 22.56
C LEU A 298 21.33 3.87 21.61
N GLU A 299 21.77 2.64 21.32
CA GLU A 299 22.84 2.39 20.35
C GLU A 299 22.43 2.81 18.94
N TYR A 300 21.16 2.58 18.56
CA TYR A 300 20.66 2.98 17.24
C TYR A 300 20.51 4.51 17.13
N LEU A 301 20.12 5.18 18.21
CA LEU A 301 20.15 6.64 18.29
C LEU A 301 21.58 7.16 18.14
N SER A 302 22.53 6.58 18.87
CA SER A 302 23.94 6.96 18.80
C SER A 302 24.50 6.80 17.37
N GLN A 303 24.19 5.68 16.71
CA GLN A 303 24.56 5.44 15.31
C GLN A 303 23.97 6.50 14.37
N PHE A 304 22.67 6.83 14.52
CA PHE A 304 22.01 7.89 13.74
C PHE A 304 22.72 9.24 13.90
N LEU A 305 23.02 9.66 15.13
CA LEU A 305 23.67 10.94 15.41
C LEU A 305 25.10 10.99 14.86
N LEU A 306 25.86 9.90 15.01
CA LEU A 306 27.22 9.79 14.46
C LEU A 306 27.24 9.95 12.94
N LEU A 307 26.27 9.35 12.23
CA LEU A 307 26.14 9.50 10.78
C LEU A 307 25.83 10.95 10.36
N PHE A 308 25.02 11.68 11.14
CA PHE A 308 24.78 13.10 10.90
C PHE A 308 26.05 13.95 11.06
N VAL A 309 26.83 13.70 12.12
CA VAL A 309 28.12 14.40 12.34
C VAL A 309 29.11 14.06 11.23
N GLN A 310 29.19 12.80 10.81
CA GLN A 310 30.09 12.35 9.75
C GLN A 310 29.79 13.00 8.39
N ASP A 311 28.52 13.23 8.08
CA ASP A 311 28.09 13.86 6.82
C ASP A 311 28.04 15.41 6.91
N ASP A 312 28.50 15.98 8.03
CA ASP A 312 28.42 17.40 8.38
C ASP A 312 26.98 17.97 8.20
N LYS A 313 25.99 17.19 8.63
CA LYS A 313 24.57 17.55 8.58
C LYS A 313 24.03 17.83 9.98
N LYS A 314 23.21 18.87 10.05
CA LYS A 314 22.45 19.24 11.24
C LYS A 314 20.98 18.90 11.06
N LEU A 315 20.38 18.31 12.08
CA LEU A 315 18.94 18.04 12.13
C LEU A 315 18.14 19.35 12.08
N SER A 316 18.63 20.42 12.73
CA SER A 316 18.01 21.76 12.63
C SER A 316 17.86 22.23 11.19
N ASN A 317 18.86 22.01 10.33
CA ASN A 317 18.80 22.36 8.92
C ASN A 317 17.67 21.61 8.21
N ILE A 318 17.55 20.29 8.42
CA ILE A 318 16.49 19.48 7.80
C ILE A 318 15.11 19.94 8.27
N ILE A 319 14.96 20.21 9.58
CA ILE A 319 13.71 20.74 10.15
C ILE A 319 13.36 22.07 9.48
N ASN A 320 14.30 23.01 9.42
CA ASN A 320 14.09 24.32 8.81
C ASN A 320 13.71 24.20 7.33
N GLU A 321 14.41 23.36 6.54
CA GLU A 321 14.09 23.11 5.13
C GLU A 321 12.65 22.56 4.98
N SER A 322 12.23 21.65 5.86
CA SER A 322 10.88 21.07 5.81
C SER A 322 9.76 22.10 6.05
N PHE A 323 10.06 23.20 6.75
CA PHE A 323 9.12 24.29 6.96
C PHE A 323 9.17 25.39 5.89
N LYS A 324 10.09 25.32 4.91
CA LYS A 324 10.11 26.28 3.79
C LYS A 324 9.02 26.03 2.76
N LEU A 325 8.57 24.77 2.62
CA LEU A 325 7.59 24.38 1.60
C LEU A 325 6.34 23.77 2.27
N PRO A 326 5.12 24.27 1.99
CA PRO A 326 3.89 23.75 2.59
C PRO A 326 3.68 22.24 2.46
N LYS A 327 4.16 21.64 1.36
CA LYS A 327 4.06 20.18 1.13
C LYS A 327 4.78 19.34 2.18
N PHE A 328 5.74 19.90 2.92
CA PHE A 328 6.54 19.18 3.91
C PHE A 328 6.18 19.54 5.36
N TYR A 329 5.13 20.33 5.61
CA TYR A 329 4.74 20.69 6.98
C TYR A 329 4.41 19.49 7.88
N SER A 330 3.82 18.43 7.32
CA SER A 330 3.60 17.18 8.04
C SER A 330 4.90 16.52 8.48
N ILE A 331 5.92 16.54 7.62
CA ILE A 331 7.26 16.04 7.92
C ILE A 331 7.93 16.92 8.97
N GLY A 332 7.86 18.24 8.84
CA GLY A 332 8.46 19.17 9.81
C GLY A 332 7.91 18.97 11.22
N LYS A 333 6.59 18.79 11.34
CA LYS A 333 5.96 18.45 12.63
C LYS A 333 6.48 17.13 13.20
N GLU A 334 6.64 16.12 12.34
CA GLU A 334 7.14 14.81 12.75
C GLU A 334 8.61 14.88 13.17
N LEU A 335 9.46 15.56 12.39
CA LEU A 335 10.87 15.80 12.71
C LEU A 335 11.02 16.61 14.00
N PHE A 336 10.13 17.57 14.26
CA PHE A 336 10.15 18.33 15.49
C PHE A 336 9.83 17.44 16.70
N THR A 337 8.81 16.59 16.59
CA THR A 337 8.47 15.60 17.63
C THR A 337 9.62 14.62 17.86
N PHE A 338 10.25 14.17 16.77
CA PHE A 338 11.43 13.31 16.78
C PHE A 338 12.62 13.99 17.47
N ALA A 339 12.92 15.25 17.13
CA ALA A 339 13.99 16.03 17.75
C ALA A 339 13.73 16.28 19.25
N ALA A 340 12.48 16.54 19.64
CA ALA A 340 12.12 16.67 21.05
C ALA A 340 12.41 15.38 21.84
N SER A 341 12.17 14.20 21.25
CA SER A 341 12.52 12.93 21.90
C SER A 341 14.02 12.74 22.07
N ILE A 342 14.83 13.21 21.11
CA ILE A 342 16.29 13.20 21.21
C ILE A 342 16.72 14.16 22.33
N TYR A 343 16.16 15.37 22.37
CA TYR A 343 16.51 16.38 23.37
C TYR A 343 16.27 15.92 24.81
N GLN A 344 15.23 15.12 25.04
CA GLN A 344 14.91 14.57 26.37
C GLN A 344 15.82 13.40 26.79
N THR A 345 16.72 12.94 25.93
CA THR A 345 17.57 11.78 26.20
C THR A 345 18.88 12.18 26.87
N GLU A 346 19.06 11.82 28.14
CA GLU A 346 20.28 12.07 28.92
C GLU A 346 21.39 11.05 28.58
N HIS A 347 22.02 11.19 27.41
CA HIS A 347 23.13 10.34 26.97
C HIS A 347 24.28 11.18 26.40
N ALA A 348 25.54 10.80 26.68
CA ALA A 348 26.72 11.59 26.31
C ALA A 348 26.77 11.93 24.81
N VAL A 349 26.56 10.94 23.94
CA VAL A 349 26.54 11.13 22.47
C VAL A 349 25.42 12.10 22.04
N VAL A 350 24.29 12.10 22.75
CA VAL A 350 23.18 13.01 22.47
C VAL A 350 23.57 14.43 22.86
N ILE A 351 24.15 14.62 24.05
CA ILE A 351 24.61 15.93 24.52
C ILE A 351 25.66 16.50 23.57
N ASP A 352 26.64 15.70 23.16
CA ASP A 352 27.68 16.10 22.21
C ASP A 352 27.06 16.51 20.86
N TYR A 353 26.09 15.74 20.37
CA TYR A 353 25.38 16.09 19.15
C TYR A 353 24.57 17.38 19.28
N LEU A 354 23.83 17.56 20.38
CA LEU A 354 23.02 18.77 20.59
C LEU A 354 23.90 20.03 20.67
N ASN A 355 25.10 19.92 21.23
CA ASN A 355 26.11 20.99 21.19
C ASN A 355 26.62 21.26 19.77
N TYR A 356 26.88 20.21 18.97
CA TYR A 356 27.29 20.34 17.57
C TYR A 356 26.20 20.97 16.69
N ASP A 357 24.96 20.46 16.78
CA ASP A 357 23.82 20.97 16.03
C ASP A 357 23.50 22.40 16.48
N ASN A 358 23.51 22.64 17.80
CA ASN A 358 22.99 23.83 18.46
C ASN A 358 21.51 24.06 18.12
N LEU A 359 20.72 23.01 18.34
CA LEU A 359 19.33 22.89 17.88
C LEU A 359 18.45 24.04 18.39
N GLU A 360 18.61 24.44 19.66
CA GLU A 360 17.83 25.54 20.27
C GLU A 360 18.01 26.88 19.55
N VAL A 361 19.23 27.19 19.12
CA VAL A 361 19.56 28.46 18.47
C VAL A 361 19.28 28.40 16.96
N ASN A 362 19.47 27.23 16.34
CA ASN A 362 19.40 27.09 14.89
C ASN A 362 18.00 26.75 14.36
N LEU A 363 17.05 26.36 15.21
CA LEU A 363 15.67 26.14 14.79
C LEU A 363 14.97 27.46 14.46
N ASN A 364 14.43 27.54 13.25
CA ASN A 364 13.63 28.65 12.75
C ASN A 364 12.23 28.14 12.40
N ILE A 365 11.39 28.01 13.41
CA ILE A 365 10.03 27.50 13.27
C ILE A 365 9.12 28.67 12.87
N PRO A 366 8.32 28.55 11.79
CA PRO A 366 7.38 29.60 11.45
C PRO A 366 6.38 29.82 12.58
N LYS A 367 6.08 31.08 12.91
CA LYS A 367 5.14 31.50 13.98
C LYS A 367 3.75 30.86 13.95
N ILE A 368 3.35 30.21 12.86
CA ILE A 368 2.09 29.47 12.77
C ILE A 368 2.14 28.10 13.48
N PHE A 369 3.33 27.67 13.88
CA PHE A 369 3.61 26.40 14.58
C PHE A 369 4.21 26.58 15.98
N GLU A 370 4.48 27.83 16.40
CA GLU A 370 4.69 28.21 17.81
C GLU A 370 3.35 28.19 18.54
#